data_AF-A0A967Z7C9-F1
#
_entry.id   AF-A0A967Z7C9-F1
#
_cell.length_a   1.000
_cell.length_b   1.000
_cell.length_c   1.000
_cell.angle_alpha   90.00
_cell.angle_beta   90.00
_cell.angle_gamma   90.00
#
_symmetry.space_group_name_H-M   'P 1'
#
loop_
_entity.id
_entity.type
_entity.pdbx_description
1 polymer ?
#
loop_
_entity_poly.entity_id
_entity_poly.type
_entity_poly.pdbx_seq_one_letter_code
_entity_poly.pdbx_strand_id
1 'polypeptide(L)' 'MKTLTLKLPEILDARLSTLARKKGLSRSEVVRRALMEYFSNDDADDSGTFLDLARDLAGSIEGPRDLSTNKTHLEGYGK' A
#
# COMPACT_ATOMS: atom_id res chain seq x y z
N MET A 1 -13.07 7.71 13.59
CA MET A 1 -13.87 6.72 12.83
C MET A 1 -14.92 7.49 12.04
N LYS A 2 -15.09 7.21 10.74
CA LYS A 2 -16.20 7.75 9.94
C LYS A 2 -17.28 6.68 9.80
N THR A 3 -18.55 7.09 9.76
CA THR A 3 -19.69 6.17 9.62
C THR A 3 -19.90 5.83 8.15
N LEU A 4 -20.04 4.55 7.84
CA LEU A 4 -20.39 4.04 6.51
C LEU A 4 -21.76 3.38 6.58
N THR A 5 -22.69 3.83 5.75
CA THR A 5 -24.01 3.21 5.59
C THR A 5 -24.07 2.58 4.21
N LEU A 6 -24.36 1.27 4.15
CA LEU A 6 -24.47 0.53 2.91
C LEU A 6 -25.73 -0.33 2.89
N LYS A 7 -26.33 -0.51 1.71
CA LYS A 7 -27.41 -1.48 1.51
C LYS A 7 -26.78 -2.86 1.29
N LEU A 8 -27.24 -3.85 2.05
CA LEU A 8 -26.77 -5.23 1.98
C LEU A 8 -27.91 -6.14 1.54
N PRO A 9 -27.69 -7.06 0.59
CA PRO A 9 -28.60 -8.16 0.36
C PRO A 9 -28.75 -9.00 1.64
N GLU A 10 -29.96 -9.53 1.89
CA GLU A 10 -30.25 -10.30 3.12
C GLU A 10 -29.29 -11.48 3.33
N ILE A 11 -28.92 -12.16 2.24
CA ILE A 11 -27.96 -13.28 2.25
C ILE A 11 -26.59 -12.83 2.80
N LEU A 12 -26.16 -11.62 2.46
CA LEU A 12 -24.88 -11.05 2.86
C LEU A 12 -24.90 -10.61 4.33
N ASP A 13 -26.00 -10.02 4.80
CA ASP A 13 -26.18 -9.66 6.22
C ASP A 13 -26.22 -10.91 7.12
N ALA A 14 -26.92 -11.96 6.68
CA ALA A 14 -26.94 -13.24 7.39
C ALA A 14 -25.53 -13.84 7.53
N ARG A 15 -24.78 -13.90 6.41
CA ARG A 15 -23.39 -14.39 6.41
C ARG A 15 -22.48 -13.55 7.30
N LEU A 16 -22.59 -12.23 7.22
CA LEU A 16 -21.81 -11.30 8.05
C LEU A 16 -22.06 -11.56 9.54
N SER A 17 -23.32 -11.70 9.92
CA SER A 17 -23.74 -11.96 11.30
C SER A 17 -23.24 -13.32 11.81
N THR A 18 -23.33 -14.37 10.99
CA THR A 18 -22.78 -15.69 11.33
C THR A 18 -21.27 -15.64 11.52
N LEU A 19 -20.54 -14.96 10.63
CA LEU A 19 -19.08 -14.87 10.71
C LEU A 19 -18.64 -14.06 11.93
N ALA A 20 -19.30 -12.94 12.20
CA ALA A 20 -19.08 -12.11 13.39
C ALA A 20 -19.23 -12.95 14.67
N ARG A 21 -20.34 -13.71 14.78
CA ARG A 21 -20.58 -14.61 15.92
C ARG A 21 -19.53 -15.70 16.04
N LYS A 22 -19.18 -16.36 14.93
CA LYS A 22 -18.18 -17.45 14.91
C LYS A 22 -16.79 -16.97 15.35
N LYS A 23 -16.42 -15.74 14.99
CA LYS A 23 -15.11 -15.16 15.33
C LYS A 23 -15.11 -14.32 16.63
N GLY A 24 -16.26 -14.15 17.29
CA GLY A 24 -16.38 -13.29 18.46
C GLY A 24 -16.12 -11.80 18.18
N LEU A 25 -16.38 -11.36 16.94
CA LEU A 25 -16.13 -9.99 16.48
C LEU A 25 -17.44 -9.23 16.29
N SER A 26 -17.37 -7.90 16.29
CA SER A 26 -18.49 -7.07 15.86
C SER A 26 -18.64 -7.09 14.34
N ARG A 27 -19.87 -6.88 13.82
CA ARG A 27 -20.12 -6.76 12.37
C ARG A 27 -19.24 -5.69 11.73
N SER A 28 -19.13 -4.54 12.39
CA SER A 28 -18.32 -3.40 11.95
C SER A 28 -16.84 -3.75 11.85
N GLU A 29 -16.33 -4.58 12.76
CA GLU A 29 -14.94 -5.01 12.75
C GLU A 29 -14.65 -6.03 11.67
N VAL A 30 -15.57 -6.96 11.41
CA VAL A 30 -15.48 -7.87 10.27
C VAL A 30 -15.41 -7.09 8.95
N VAL A 31 -16.31 -6.13 8.75
CA VAL A 31 -16.32 -5.30 7.53
C VAL A 31 -15.03 -4.49 7.42
N ARG A 32 -14.56 -3.87 8.52
CA ARG A 32 -13.31 -3.12 8.50
C ARG A 32 -12.11 -3.98 8.13
N ARG A 33 -12.00 -5.19 8.69
CA ARG A 33 -10.93 -6.14 8.37
C ARG A 33 -10.98 -6.56 6.90
N ALA A 34 -12.16 -6.88 6.39
CA ALA A 34 -12.33 -7.24 4.99
C ALA A 34 -11.93 -6.10 4.05
N LEU A 35 -12.28 -4.84 4.38
CA LEU A 35 -11.87 -3.68 3.59
C LEU A 35 -10.35 -3.46 3.63
N MET A 36 -9.73 -3.57 4.82
CA MET A 36 -8.27 -3.46 4.93
C MET A 36 -7.56 -4.55 4.11
N GLU A 37 -8.01 -5.79 4.21
CA GLU A 37 -7.47 -6.92 3.44
C GLU A 37 -7.68 -6.74 1.93
N TYR A 38 -8.86 -6.24 1.51
CA TYR A 38 -9.14 -5.93 0.12
C TYR A 38 -8.18 -4.88 -0.44
N PHE A 39 -7.98 -3.76 0.27
CA PHE A 39 -7.07 -2.70 -0.18
C PHE A 39 -5.61 -3.14 -0.12
N SER A 40 -5.18 -3.89 0.89
CA SER A 40 -3.81 -4.40 0.95
C SER A 40 -3.47 -5.38 -0.18
N ASN A 41 -4.46 -6.11 -0.70
CA ASN A 41 -4.27 -6.96 -1.87
C ASN A 41 -4.30 -6.16 -3.19
N ASP A 42 -5.05 -5.05 -3.24
CA ASP A 42 -5.07 -4.13 -4.38
C ASP A 42 -3.74 -3.36 -4.50
N ASP A 43 -3.20 -2.90 -3.36
CA ASP A 43 -1.87 -2.27 -3.26
C ASP A 43 -0.72 -3.22 -3.67
N ALA A 44 -0.95 -4.53 -3.67
CA ALA A 44 0.04 -5.51 -4.11
C ALA A 44 0.14 -5.63 -5.64
N ASP A 45 -0.96 -5.40 -6.36
CA ASP A 45 -0.97 -5.27 -7.83
C ASP A 45 -0.61 -3.84 -8.26
N ASP A 46 -0.87 -2.86 -7.41
CA ASP A 46 -0.44 -1.46 -7.55
C ASP A 46 0.91 -1.22 -6.86
N SER A 47 1.83 -2.19 -6.95
CA SER A 47 3.24 -1.93 -6.68
C SER A 47 3.62 -0.78 -7.60
N GLY A 48 3.70 0.41 -7.03
CA GLY A 48 3.47 1.66 -7.75
C GLY A 48 4.38 1.84 -8.96
N THR A 49 4.19 2.95 -9.66
CA THR A 49 5.06 3.28 -10.79
C THR A 49 6.53 3.11 -10.40
N PHE A 50 7.43 2.86 -11.37
CA PHE A 50 8.86 2.70 -11.06
C PHE A 50 9.41 3.82 -10.15
N LEU A 51 8.85 5.03 -10.25
CA LEU A 51 9.15 6.15 -9.36
C LEU A 51 8.73 5.93 -7.90
N ASP A 52 7.57 5.34 -7.65
CA ASP A 52 7.06 5.07 -6.31
C ASP A 52 7.94 4.05 -5.58
N LEU A 53 8.42 3.04 -6.30
CA LEU A 53 9.36 2.03 -5.78
C LEU A 53 10.77 2.58 -5.56
N ALA A 54 11.19 3.62 -6.28
CA ALA A 54 12.52 4.22 -6.20
C ALA A 54 12.55 5.53 -5.39
N ARG A 55 11.45 5.90 -4.73
CA ARG A 55 11.28 7.19 -4.05
C ARG A 55 12.28 7.40 -2.91
N ASP A 56 12.62 6.32 -2.22
CA ASP A 56 13.62 6.29 -1.15
C ASP A 56 15.06 6.49 -1.67
N LEU A 57 15.33 6.22 -2.95
CA LEU A 57 16.63 6.45 -3.56
C LEU A 57 16.87 7.93 -3.91
N ALA A 58 15.81 8.70 -4.11
CA ALA A 58 15.92 10.12 -4.43
C ALA A 58 16.44 10.90 -3.21
N GLY A 59 17.71 11.30 -3.26
CA GLY A 59 18.36 12.07 -2.19
C GLY A 59 18.85 11.23 -1.00
N SER A 60 18.89 9.89 -1.11
CA SER A 60 19.48 9.02 -0.08
C SER A 60 21.00 9.13 0.03
N ILE A 61 21.63 9.79 -0.94
CA ILE A 61 23.07 9.98 -1.05
C ILE A 61 23.38 11.46 -1.22
N GLU A 62 24.32 11.95 -0.41
CA GLU A 62 24.93 13.25 -0.61
C GLU A 62 26.01 13.14 -1.70
N GLY A 63 26.01 14.07 -2.65
CA GLY A 63 26.97 14.07 -3.74
C GLY A 63 27.23 15.46 -4.30
N PRO A 64 28.30 15.61 -5.10
CA PRO A 64 28.55 16.82 -5.87
C PRO A 64 27.34 17.22 -6.70
N ARG A 65 27.16 18.54 -6.89
CA ARG A 65 26.02 19.10 -7.63
C ARG A 65 25.94 18.61 -9.09
N ASP A 66 27.06 18.16 -9.66
CA ASP A 66 27.16 17.66 -11.02
C ASP A 66 27.97 16.36 -11.04
N LEU A 67 27.27 15.22 -10.99
CA LEU A 67 27.86 13.89 -11.12
C LEU A 67 27.84 13.37 -12.57
N SER A 68 26.99 13.91 -13.44
CA SER A 68 26.73 13.34 -14.78
C SER A 68 27.58 13.98 -15.88
N THR A 69 28.01 15.23 -15.73
CA THR A 69 28.71 15.96 -16.80
C THR A 69 30.12 16.41 -16.46
N ASN A 70 30.50 16.41 -15.18
CA ASN A 70 31.85 16.75 -14.77
C ASN A 70 32.83 15.58 -14.99
N LYS A 71 33.62 15.68 -16.06
CA LYS A 71 34.62 14.68 -16.47
C LYS A 71 35.65 14.35 -15.38
N THR A 72 35.97 15.30 -14.50
CA THR A 72 36.89 15.08 -13.38
C THR A 72 36.37 14.03 -12.40
N HIS A 73 35.05 13.90 -12.24
CA HIS A 73 34.44 12.90 -11.36
C HIS A 73 34.37 11.49 -11.98
N LEU A 74 34.66 11.36 -13.29
CA LEU A 74 34.67 10.08 -14.02
C LEU A 74 36.08 9.49 -14.16
N GLU A 75 37.10 10.14 -13.61
CA GLU A 75 38.47 9.62 -13.64
C GLU A 75 38.56 8.28 -12.89
N GLY A 76 38.96 7.23 -13.60
CA GLY A 76 39.11 5.88 -13.02
C GLY A 76 37.84 5.02 -13.02
N TYR A 77 36.72 5.52 -13.56
CA TYR A 77 35.50 4.72 -13.69
C TYR A 77 35.70 3.53 -14.65
N GLY A 78 35.44 2.31 -14.18
CA GLY A 78 35.49 1.09 -14.99
C GLY A 78 36.88 0.48 -15.23
N LYS A 79 37.90 0.89 -14.46
CA LYS A 79 39.23 0.24 -14.44
C LYS A 79 39.36 -0.79 -13.31
#